data_AF-A0A2C9LVN4-F1
#
_entry.id   AF-A0A2C9LVN4-F1
#
_cell.length_a   1.000
_cell.length_b   1.000
_cell.length_c   1.000
_cell.angle_alpha   90.00
_cell.angle_beta   90.00
_cell.angle_gamma   90.00
#
_symmetry.space_group_name_H-M   'P 1'
#
loop_
_entity.id
_entity.type
_entity.pdbx_description
1 polymer ?
#
loop_
_entity_poly.entity_id
_entity_poly.type
_entity_poly.pdbx_seq_one_letter_code
_entity_poly.pdbx_strand_id
1 'polypeptide(L)'
;MGSLFSKKTKTSRVTEQDKAILQLKQQRDKLKQYQKKISSQLERDRDVARALLKDGKKDKAKLMLRKKKFQETLLSKTDTQLDNIEKMVHDLEYAQVEQEVAKGLQIGNASLKKMHEILSLEDVERIMDETQEGIEKQR
;
A
#
# COMPACT_ATOMS: atom_id res chain seq x y z
N MET A 1 41.73 -9.30 21.79
CA MET A 1 40.63 -10.22 22.13
C MET A 1 39.44 -9.39 22.60
N GLY A 2 38.23 -9.71 22.15
CA GLY A 2 37.02 -9.07 22.69
C GLY A 2 35.95 -8.70 21.67
N SER A 3 35.70 -9.53 20.66
CA SER A 3 34.38 -9.56 20.01
C SER A 3 33.45 -10.33 20.94
N LEU A 4 32.59 -9.62 21.66
CA LEU A 4 31.62 -10.22 22.55
C LEU A 4 30.28 -9.49 22.44
N PHE A 5 29.29 -10.24 21.96
CA PHE A 5 27.85 -10.02 22.00
C PHE A 5 27.20 -9.24 20.85
N SER A 6 27.26 -9.90 19.69
CA SER A 6 26.12 -10.19 18.81
C SER A 6 24.75 -9.78 19.40
N LYS A 7 24.28 -8.61 18.95
CA LYS A 7 22.89 -8.18 19.12
C LYS A 7 22.05 -9.09 18.22
N LYS A 8 21.48 -10.17 18.77
CA LYS A 8 20.40 -10.91 18.10
C LYS A 8 19.32 -9.90 17.71
N THR A 9 19.31 -9.50 16.45
CA THR A 9 18.26 -8.65 15.87
C THR A 9 17.00 -9.49 15.92
N LYS A 10 16.14 -9.23 16.91
CA LYS A 10 14.75 -9.69 16.88
C LYS A 10 14.20 -9.26 15.53
N THR A 11 13.92 -10.21 14.65
CA THR A 11 13.26 -9.92 13.38
C THR A 11 11.93 -9.27 13.74
N SER A 12 11.84 -7.97 13.45
CA SER A 12 10.64 -7.17 13.70
C SER A 12 9.47 -7.85 12.98
N ARG A 13 8.35 -8.06 13.69
CA ARG A 13 7.08 -8.52 13.07
C ARG A 13 6.55 -7.51 12.05
N VAL A 14 7.03 -6.27 12.09
CA VAL A 14 6.70 -5.19 11.16
C VAL A 14 7.59 -5.33 9.93
N THR A 15 6.96 -5.52 8.78
CA THR A 15 7.61 -5.59 7.47
C THR A 15 8.04 -4.19 7.01
N GLU A 16 8.94 -4.11 6.02
CA GLU A 16 9.31 -2.81 5.43
C GLU A 16 8.10 -2.14 4.74
N GLN A 17 7.17 -2.95 4.25
CA GLN A 17 5.91 -2.53 3.65
C GLN A 17 4.99 -1.86 4.69
N ASP A 18 4.84 -2.46 5.87
CA ASP A 18 4.07 -1.86 6.97
C ASP A 18 4.63 -0.50 7.38
N LYS A 19 5.96 -0.34 7.37
CA LYS A 19 6.61 0.95 7.65
C LYS A 19 6.29 1.98 6.56
N ALA A 20 6.29 1.57 5.29
CA ALA A 20 5.94 2.45 4.18
C ALA A 20 4.47 2.89 4.25
N ILE A 21 3.55 1.96 4.52
CA ILE A 21 2.12 2.26 4.73
C ILE A 21 1.94 3.22 5.91
N LEU A 22 2.65 3.00 7.01
CA LEU A 22 2.62 3.90 8.16
C LEU A 22 3.11 5.31 7.81
N GLN A 23 4.21 5.43 7.08
CA GLN A 23 4.74 6.73 6.64
C GLN A 23 3.76 7.48 5.74
N LEU A 24 3.12 6.78 4.79
CA LEU A 24 2.09 7.36 3.92
C LEU A 24 0.86 7.82 4.73
N LYS A 25 0.39 7.00 5.67
CA LYS A 25 -0.72 7.35 6.57
C LYS A 25 -0.37 8.57 7.45
N GLN A 26 0.85 8.65 7.96
CA GLN A 26 1.32 9.83 8.69
C GLN A 26 1.36 11.10 7.82
N GLN A 27 1.80 10.99 6.57
CA GLN A 27 1.81 12.12 5.64
C GLN A 27 0.39 12.57 5.31
N ARG A 28 -0.54 11.64 5.05
CA ARG A 28 -1.96 11.91 4.85
C ARG A 28 -2.55 12.69 6.03
N ASP A 29 -2.28 12.25 7.25
CA ASP A 29 -2.84 12.88 8.45
C ASP A 29 -2.29 14.30 8.65
N LYS A 30 -1.00 14.52 8.36
CA LYS A 30 -0.39 15.87 8.34
C LYS A 30 -1.05 16.78 7.29
N LEU A 31 -1.30 16.27 6.09
CA LEU A 31 -1.98 17.04 5.04
C LEU A 31 -3.43 17.38 5.44
N LYS A 32 -4.18 16.44 6.05
CA LYS A 32 -5.54 16.70 6.58
C LYS A 32 -5.53 17.78 7.67
N GLN A 33 -4.54 17.75 8.57
CA GLN A 33 -4.37 18.82 9.58
C GLN A 33 -4.08 20.18 8.94
N TYR A 34 -3.20 20.21 7.93
CA TYR A 34 -2.86 21.42 7.20
C TYR A 34 -4.06 21.99 6.43
N GLN A 35 -4.83 21.13 5.76
CA GLN A 35 -6.08 21.47 5.07
C GLN A 35 -7.06 22.15 6.03
N LYS A 36 -7.33 21.55 7.20
CA LYS A 36 -8.21 22.12 8.23
C LYS A 36 -7.73 23.50 8.72
N LYS A 37 -6.42 23.66 8.90
CA LYS A 37 -5.81 24.92 9.32
C LYS A 37 -5.96 26.01 8.26
N ILE A 38 -5.75 25.70 6.98
CA ILE A 38 -5.96 26.63 5.87
C ILE A 38 -7.43 27.00 5.75
N SER A 39 -8.35 26.05 5.83
CA SER A 39 -9.79 26.33 5.71
C SER A 39 -10.25 27.34 6.76
N SER A 40 -9.84 27.16 8.03
CA SER A 40 -10.11 28.13 9.10
C SER A 40 -9.46 29.51 8.85
N GLN A 41 -8.27 29.53 8.23
CA GLN A 41 -7.61 30.80 7.89
C GLN A 41 -8.32 31.52 6.74
N LEU A 42 -8.82 30.80 5.74
CA LEU A 42 -9.56 31.35 4.61
C LEU A 42 -10.86 32.03 5.04
N GLU A 43 -11.58 31.45 6.01
CA GLU A 43 -12.76 32.07 6.61
C GLU A 43 -12.41 33.39 7.31
N ARG A 44 -11.36 33.39 8.15
CA ARG A 44 -10.87 34.60 8.81
C ARG A 44 -10.42 35.66 7.81
N ASP A 45 -9.67 35.29 6.77
CA ASP A 45 -9.21 36.21 5.73
C ASP A 45 -10.40 36.81 4.95
N ARG A 46 -11.51 36.07 4.79
CA ARG A 46 -12.77 36.57 4.18
C ARG A 46 -13.42 37.65 5.03
N ASP A 47 -13.50 37.46 6.34
CA ASP A 47 -14.10 38.43 7.25
C ASP A 47 -13.25 39.69 7.39
N VAL A 48 -11.91 39.54 7.45
CA VAL A 48 -10.98 40.66 7.40
C VAL A 48 -11.11 41.45 6.10
N ALA A 49 -11.22 40.77 4.96
CA ALA A 49 -11.44 41.44 3.67
C ALA A 49 -12.77 42.22 3.65
N ARG A 50 -13.85 41.67 4.22
CA ARG A 50 -15.13 42.38 4.37
C ARG A 50 -15.02 43.60 5.27
N ALA A 51 -14.31 43.51 6.39
CA ALA A 51 -14.08 44.64 7.29
C ALA A 51 -13.28 45.75 6.60
N LEU A 52 -12.21 45.41 5.87
CA LEU A 52 -11.41 46.37 5.12
C LEU A 52 -12.19 47.09 4.01
N LEU A 53 -13.17 46.43 3.40
CA LEU A 53 -14.07 47.06 2.43
C LEU A 53 -15.01 48.06 3.09
N LYS A 54 -15.54 47.76 4.28
CA LYS A 54 -16.38 48.68 5.07
C LYS A 54 -15.58 49.92 5.51
N ASP A 55 -14.31 49.73 5.87
CA ASP A 55 -13.36 50.80 6.22
C ASP A 55 -12.91 51.66 5.03
N GLY A 56 -13.35 51.37 3.80
CA GLY A 56 -12.93 52.09 2.59
C GLY A 56 -11.50 51.77 2.10
N LYS A 57 -10.79 50.84 2.76
CA LYS A 57 -9.39 50.47 2.44
C LYS A 57 -9.31 49.45 1.29
N LYS A 58 -9.71 49.87 0.09
CA LYS A 58 -9.84 49.01 -1.11
C LYS A 58 -8.55 48.28 -1.50
N ASP A 59 -7.39 48.93 -1.45
CA ASP A 59 -6.12 48.30 -1.86
C ASP A 59 -5.71 47.16 -0.93
N LYS A 60 -5.88 47.34 0.38
CA LYS A 60 -5.63 46.30 1.39
C LYS A 60 -6.61 45.13 1.23
N ALA A 61 -7.88 45.41 0.97
CA ALA A 61 -8.87 44.38 0.68
C ALA A 61 -8.51 43.56 -0.57
N LYS A 62 -8.07 44.22 -1.65
CA LYS A 62 -7.62 43.55 -2.90
C LYS A 62 -6.41 42.64 -2.66
N LEU A 63 -5.44 43.09 -1.85
CA LEU A 63 -4.29 42.26 -1.46
C LEU A 63 -4.72 41.01 -0.68
N MET A 64 -5.63 41.17 0.28
CA MET A 64 -6.17 40.04 1.07
C MET A 64 -6.92 39.04 0.19
N LEU A 65 -7.71 39.51 -0.78
CA LEU A 65 -8.39 38.62 -1.73
C LEU A 65 -7.43 37.86 -2.64
N ARG A 66 -6.30 38.47 -3.04
CA ARG A 66 -5.24 37.78 -3.78
C ARG A 66 -4.57 36.70 -2.94
N LYS A 67 -4.26 36.98 -1.68
CA LYS A 67 -3.73 36.00 -0.72
C LYS A 67 -4.69 34.83 -0.54
N LYS A 68 -6.00 35.11 -0.38
CA LYS A 68 -7.06 34.10 -0.29
C LYS A 68 -7.07 33.19 -1.52
N LYS A 69 -7.05 33.76 -2.73
CA LYS A 69 -7.04 32.97 -3.98
C LYS A 69 -5.79 32.08 -4.12
N PHE A 70 -4.63 32.56 -3.68
CA PHE A 70 -3.41 31.75 -3.64
C PHE A 70 -3.55 30.57 -2.68
N GLN A 71 -4.10 30.79 -1.49
CA GLN A 71 -4.35 29.73 -0.50
C GLN A 71 -5.39 28.71 -0.98
N GLU A 72 -6.44 29.14 -1.69
CA GLU A 72 -7.42 28.24 -2.33
C GLU A 72 -6.74 27.34 -3.38
N THR A 73 -5.84 27.91 -4.19
CA THR A 73 -5.07 27.14 -5.18
C THR A 73 -4.16 26.12 -4.49
N LEU A 74 -3.54 26.49 -3.37
CA LEU A 74 -2.70 25.58 -2.58
C LEU A 74 -3.53 24.46 -1.94
N LEU A 75 -4.75 24.77 -1.48
CA LEU A 75 -5.68 23.78 -0.93
C LEU A 75 -6.06 22.75 -2.00
N SER A 76 -6.43 23.19 -3.20
CA SER A 76 -6.73 22.30 -4.33
C SER A 76 -5.56 21.38 -4.69
N LYS A 77 -4.31 21.89 -4.69
CA LYS A 77 -3.11 21.06 -4.89
C LYS A 77 -2.93 20.04 -3.76
N THR A 78 -3.24 20.44 -2.53
CA THR A 78 -3.17 19.56 -1.35
C THR A 78 -4.19 18.43 -1.46
N ASP A 79 -5.40 18.71 -1.93
CA ASP A 79 -6.43 17.69 -2.15
C ASP A 79 -5.98 16.66 -3.18
N THR A 80 -5.39 17.10 -4.30
CA THR A 80 -4.80 16.19 -5.30
C THR A 80 -3.67 15.33 -4.71
N GLN A 81 -2.82 15.90 -3.85
CA GLN A 81 -1.77 15.14 -3.17
C GLN A 81 -2.35 14.10 -2.21
N LEU A 82 -3.45 14.43 -1.54
CA LEU A 82 -4.14 13.53 -0.62
C LEU A 82 -4.73 12.34 -1.37
N ASP A 83 -5.39 12.57 -2.51
CA ASP A 83 -5.88 11.51 -3.39
C ASP A 83 -4.75 10.60 -3.87
N ASN A 84 -3.59 11.17 -4.22
CA ASN A 84 -2.43 10.39 -4.64
C ASN A 84 -1.88 9.52 -3.50
N ILE A 85 -1.85 10.01 -2.26
CA ILE A 85 -1.44 9.22 -1.10
C ILE A 85 -2.42 8.08 -0.86
N GLU A 86 -3.73 8.34 -0.96
CA GLU A 86 -4.75 7.30 -0.79
C GLU A 86 -4.64 6.21 -1.86
N LYS A 87 -4.37 6.58 -3.13
CA LYS A 87 -4.06 5.63 -4.21
C LYS A 87 -2.81 4.81 -3.90
N MET A 88 -1.70 5.45 -3.53
CA MET A 88 -0.45 4.73 -3.21
C MET A 88 -0.62 3.74 -2.05
N VAL A 89 -1.41 4.08 -1.03
CA VAL A 89 -1.73 3.15 0.07
C VAL A 89 -2.52 1.96 -0.46
N HIS A 90 -3.53 2.20 -1.29
CA HIS A 90 -4.33 1.12 -1.88
C HIS A 90 -3.49 0.21 -2.78
N ASP A 91 -2.64 0.77 -3.63
CA ASP A 91 -1.77 0.01 -4.53
C ASP A 91 -0.79 -0.87 -3.74
N LEU A 92 -0.25 -0.38 -2.62
CA LEU A 92 0.61 -1.17 -1.74
C LEU A 92 -0.14 -2.30 -1.03
N GLU A 93 -1.34 -2.03 -0.54
CA GLU A 93 -2.21 -3.05 0.09
C GLU A 93 -2.61 -4.12 -0.94
N TYR A 94 -2.90 -3.73 -2.18
CA TYR A 94 -3.21 -4.65 -3.26
C TYR A 94 -2.01 -5.50 -3.68
N ALA A 95 -0.83 -4.90 -3.84
CA ALA A 95 0.41 -5.61 -4.16
C ALA A 95 0.78 -6.65 -3.09
N GLN A 96 0.40 -6.42 -1.82
CA GLN A 96 0.57 -7.41 -0.74
C GLN A 96 -0.32 -8.64 -0.98
N VAL A 97 -1.58 -8.44 -1.33
CA VAL A 97 -2.51 -9.53 -1.67
C VAL A 97 -2.01 -10.30 -2.89
N GLU A 98 -1.56 -9.60 -3.94
CA GLU A 98 -0.99 -10.25 -5.13
C GLU A 98 0.22 -11.12 -4.79
N GLN A 99 1.09 -10.65 -3.90
CA GLN A 99 2.24 -11.43 -3.44
C GLN A 99 1.81 -12.70 -2.69
N GLU A 100 0.78 -12.62 -1.84
CA GLU A 100 0.24 -13.78 -1.12
C GLU A 100 -0.39 -14.79 -2.08
N VAL A 101 -1.17 -14.32 -3.05
CA VAL A 101 -1.78 -15.18 -4.09
C VAL A 101 -0.69 -15.87 -4.92
N ALA A 102 0.33 -15.13 -5.36
CA ALA A 102 1.45 -15.70 -6.13
C ALA A 102 2.21 -16.79 -5.34
N LYS A 103 2.46 -16.56 -4.05
CA LYS A 103 3.05 -17.57 -3.15
C LYS A 103 2.14 -18.80 -3.02
N GLY A 104 0.83 -18.60 -2.87
CA GLY A 104 -0.16 -19.68 -2.81
C GLY A 104 -0.17 -20.54 -4.07
N LEU A 105 -0.17 -19.90 -5.25
CA LEU A 105 -0.09 -20.59 -6.55
C LEU A 105 1.21 -21.38 -6.71
N GLN A 106 2.34 -20.84 -6.24
CA GLN A 106 3.63 -21.54 -6.29
C GLN A 106 3.61 -22.80 -5.43
N ILE A 107 3.06 -22.73 -4.22
CA ILE A 107 2.90 -23.89 -3.31
C ILE A 107 1.94 -24.91 -3.91
N GLY A 108 0.82 -24.45 -4.49
CA GLY A 108 -0.14 -25.30 -5.19
C GLY A 108 0.50 -26.06 -6.36
N ASN A 109 1.26 -25.37 -7.20
CA ASN A 109 1.99 -25.98 -8.32
C ASN A 109 3.03 -27.01 -7.84
N ALA A 110 3.80 -26.68 -6.80
CA ALA A 110 4.74 -27.63 -6.20
C ALA A 110 4.04 -28.89 -5.64
N SER A 111 2.86 -28.72 -5.05
CA SER A 111 2.06 -29.84 -4.51
C SER A 111 1.48 -30.71 -5.63
N LEU A 112 0.98 -30.09 -6.70
CA LEU A 112 0.50 -30.79 -7.89
C LEU A 112 1.60 -31.59 -8.58
N LYS A 113 2.82 -31.05 -8.67
CA LYS A 113 3.98 -31.78 -9.21
C LYS A 113 4.29 -33.03 -8.39
N LYS A 114 4.31 -32.92 -7.07
CA LYS A 114 4.52 -34.09 -6.17
C LYS A 114 3.41 -35.13 -6.34
N MET A 115 2.16 -34.71 -6.45
CA MET A 115 1.04 -35.62 -6.66
C MET A 115 1.14 -36.32 -8.02
N HIS A 116 1.56 -35.60 -9.06
CA HIS A 116 1.80 -36.18 -10.38
C HIS A 116 2.94 -37.20 -10.37
N GLU A 117 4.03 -36.93 -9.65
CA GLU A 117 5.13 -37.90 -9.45
C GLU A 117 4.65 -39.19 -8.76
N ILE A 118 3.84 -39.08 -7.70
CA ILE A 118 3.27 -40.24 -6.99
C ILE A 118 2.35 -41.05 -7.90
N LEU A 119 1.42 -40.40 -8.62
CA LEU A 119 0.49 -41.07 -9.54
C LEU A 119 1.25 -41.80 -10.67
N SER A 120 2.31 -41.20 -11.21
CA SER A 120 3.11 -41.84 -12.25
C SER A 120 3.83 -43.11 -11.76
N LEU A 121 4.21 -43.16 -10.48
CA LEU A 121 4.80 -44.36 -9.84
C LEU A 121 3.77 -45.48 -9.70
N GLU A 122 2.57 -45.18 -9.21
CA GLU A 122 1.47 -46.13 -9.11
C GLU A 122 1.03 -46.65 -10.50
N ASP A 123 1.04 -45.79 -11.52
CA ASP A 123 0.76 -46.19 -12.90
C ASP A 123 1.84 -47.15 -13.45
N VAL A 124 3.11 -46.95 -13.09
CA VAL A 124 4.21 -47.86 -13.47
C VAL A 124 4.08 -49.20 -12.74
N GLU A 125 3.77 -49.21 -11.44
CA GLU A 125 3.55 -50.45 -10.68
C GLU A 125 2.40 -51.27 -11.26
N ARG A 126 1.29 -50.62 -11.62
CA ARG A 126 0.15 -51.29 -12.26
C ARG A 126 0.51 -51.94 -13.59
N ILE A 127 1.29 -51.26 -14.43
CA ILE A 127 1.77 -51.84 -15.70
C ILE A 127 2.66 -53.05 -15.43
N MET A 128 3.55 -52.99 -14.43
CA MET A 128 4.40 -54.13 -14.07
C MET A 128 3.56 -55.33 -13.59
N ASP A 129 2.56 -55.10 -12.76
CA ASP A 129 1.64 -56.15 -12.29
C ASP A 129 0.84 -56.77 -13.44
N GLU A 130 0.25 -55.96 -14.33
CA GLU A 130 -0.45 -56.44 -15.52
C GLU A 130 0.47 -57.27 -16.45
N THR A 131 1.73 -56.85 -16.59
CA THR A 131 2.72 -57.57 -17.41
C THR A 131 3.08 -58.91 -16.76
N GLN A 132 3.24 -58.94 -15.43
CA GLN A 132 3.55 -60.15 -14.69
C GLN A 132 2.39 -61.14 -14.72
N GLU A 133 1.14 -60.68 -14.51
CA GLU A 133 -0.06 -61.51 -14.68
C GLU A 133 -0.19 -62.04 -16.12
N GLY A 134 0.14 -61.23 -17.11
CA GLY A 134 0.14 -61.63 -18.53
C GLY A 134 1.13 -62.75 -18.82
N ILE A 135 2.34 -62.68 -18.23
CA ILE A 135 3.37 -63.72 -18.35
C ILE A 135 2.94 -65.00 -17.62
N GLU A 136 2.33 -64.89 -16.44
CA GLU A 136 1.81 -66.04 -15.70
C GLU A 136 0.66 -66.75 -16.44
N LYS A 137 -0.25 -66.00 -17.08
CA LYS A 137 -1.33 -66.57 -17.91
C LYS A 137 -0.83 -67.26 -19.19
N GLN A 138 0.40 -67.00 -19.63
CA GLN A 138 1.01 -67.64 -20.80
C GLN A 138 1.77 -68.94 -20.46
N ARG A 139 1.91 -69.30 -19.17
CA ARG A 139 2.44 -70.59 -18.72
C ARG A 139 1.33 -71.62 -18.51
#